data_AF-A0A5C5XCJ3-F1
#
_entry.id   AF-A0A5C5XCJ3-F1
#
_cell.length_a   1.000
_cell.length_b   1.000
_cell.length_c   1.000
_cell.angle_alpha   90.00
_cell.angle_beta   90.00
_cell.angle_gamma   90.00
#
_symmetry.space_group_name_H-M   'P 1'
#
loop_
_entity.id
_entity.type
_entity.pdbx_description
1 polymer ?
#
loop_
_entity_poly.entity_id
_entity_poly.type
_entity_poly.pdbx_seq_one_letter_code
_entity_poly.pdbx_strand_id
1 'polypeptide(L)'
;MSSSFDRRSFAKRASAAMLGGMMGGRLFDLPSLLADETDKPDKHLVLLGLNALARCHEMNYFVDGHRGASMISAHLLCEDNHLDAGCTSRISELFDLNWAKSKLCQPFPEADPDPKAIEKIGTALAEGGTVLRQVGHNVIFAMLAIKGFRMLPEAATPERVDGVCALIRSFTPWHDIDPDPSVDPPLFTDEAASARFILNEASESIDRFVGYGQGFAGHMLTFGQALVELAAMGDVEWAESCRVAFRKYVTVTRLGPDADSRLIPDHKPSKLRPSESEYWERRGDKSVGIGHVFKYPYGYYDLVRRADDPELAARLDAKAYHLF
;
A
#
# COMPACT_ATOMS: atom_id res chain seq x y z
N MET A 1 8.55 -36.12 40.06
CA MET A 1 7.66 -36.11 41.24
C MET A 1 6.97 -34.78 41.29
N SER A 2 5.64 -34.83 41.20
CA SER A 2 4.71 -33.71 41.06
C SER A 2 4.38 -33.10 42.41
N SER A 3 4.19 -31.79 42.48
CA SER A 3 3.09 -31.22 43.27
C SER A 3 2.69 -29.85 42.73
N SER A 4 1.47 -29.82 42.18
CA SER A 4 0.69 -28.65 41.81
C SER A 4 0.39 -27.74 43.02
N PHE A 5 0.30 -26.43 42.79
CA PHE A 5 -0.42 -25.53 43.70
C PHE A 5 -1.72 -25.05 43.06
N ASP A 6 -2.79 -25.32 43.79
CA ASP A 6 -4.20 -25.19 43.42
C ASP A 6 -4.77 -23.83 43.85
N ARG A 7 -5.74 -23.35 43.07
CA ARG A 7 -6.50 -22.12 43.27
C ARG A 7 -7.74 -22.43 44.10
N ARG A 8 -8.10 -21.48 44.98
CA ARG A 8 -9.38 -21.30 45.73
C ARG A 8 -9.36 -21.79 47.18
N SER A 9 -9.38 -20.84 48.10
CA SER A 9 -10.48 -20.77 49.08
C SER A 9 -10.55 -19.38 49.68
N PHE A 10 -11.75 -18.82 49.59
CA PHE A 10 -12.13 -17.47 49.95
C PHE A 10 -12.81 -17.49 51.32
N ALA A 11 -12.72 -16.35 52.02
CA ALA A 11 -13.47 -15.91 53.20
C ALA A 11 -13.09 -16.47 54.59
N LYS A 12 -12.75 -15.54 55.51
CA LYS A 12 -13.67 -15.11 56.59
C LYS A 12 -13.07 -14.02 57.50
N ARG A 13 -13.90 -12.98 57.69
CA ARG A 13 -14.25 -12.28 58.95
C ARG A 13 -13.20 -11.38 59.63
N ALA A 14 -13.54 -10.09 59.74
CA ALA A 14 -13.79 -9.45 61.03
C ALA A 14 -14.73 -8.25 60.87
N SER A 15 -15.72 -8.19 61.76
CA SER A 15 -16.80 -7.19 61.84
C SER A 15 -16.57 -6.30 63.08
N ALA A 16 -16.95 -5.02 63.02
CA ALA A 16 -17.58 -4.20 64.08
C ALA A 16 -17.47 -2.71 63.68
N ALA A 17 -18.54 -2.05 63.22
CA ALA A 17 -19.69 -1.50 63.96
C ALA A 17 -19.46 -0.05 64.43
N MET A 18 -20.23 0.89 63.87
CA MET A 18 -20.83 2.04 64.57
C MET A 18 -21.97 2.60 63.69
N LEU A 19 -23.11 2.83 64.35
CA LEU A 19 -24.41 3.18 63.80
C LEU A 19 -24.55 4.66 63.42
N GLY A 20 -25.43 4.95 62.45
CA GLY A 20 -26.32 6.13 62.51
C GLY A 20 -26.66 6.79 61.18
N GLY A 21 -27.94 6.78 60.80
CA GLY A 21 -28.54 7.79 59.90
C GLY A 21 -29.08 7.29 58.56
N MET A 22 -30.41 7.41 58.38
CA MET A 22 -31.21 6.93 57.26
C MET A 22 -31.22 7.84 56.01
N MET A 23 -31.55 7.20 54.87
CA MET A 23 -32.27 7.68 53.68
C MET A 23 -31.48 8.34 52.52
N GLY A 24 -31.39 7.58 51.42
CA GLY A 24 -31.58 8.11 50.07
C GLY A 24 -30.40 7.96 49.11
N GLY A 25 -30.54 7.07 48.12
CA GLY A 25 -29.73 7.10 46.89
C GLY A 25 -28.97 5.82 46.61
N ARG A 26 -29.27 5.19 45.47
CA ARG A 26 -28.64 3.96 44.97
C ARG A 26 -27.18 4.19 44.60
N LEU A 27 -26.40 3.12 44.82
CA LEU A 27 -25.03 2.85 44.40
C LEU A 27 -24.85 2.76 42.87
N PHE A 28 -23.56 2.73 42.47
CA PHE A 28 -22.92 2.57 41.15
C PHE A 28 -22.72 3.92 40.40
N ASP A 29 -21.53 4.43 40.08
CA ASP A 29 -20.16 3.90 40.01
C ASP A 29 -19.11 5.02 40.21
N LEU A 30 -17.94 4.66 40.76
CA LEU A 30 -16.71 5.45 40.82
C LEU A 30 -15.95 5.34 39.46
N PRO A 31 -14.97 6.21 39.17
CA PRO A 31 -14.74 6.81 37.86
C PRO A 31 -13.96 5.91 36.92
N SER A 32 -14.37 5.92 35.65
CA SER A 32 -13.59 5.44 34.50
C SER A 32 -12.30 6.25 34.35
N LEU A 33 -11.28 5.90 35.12
CA LEU A 33 -9.89 6.21 34.82
C LEU A 33 -9.42 5.23 33.75
N LEU A 34 -8.78 5.76 32.70
CA LEU A 34 -8.29 5.09 31.48
C LEU A 34 -9.28 5.00 30.31
N ALA A 35 -9.85 6.14 29.93
CA ALA A 35 -10.19 6.41 28.54
C ALA A 35 -9.22 7.47 28.04
N ASP A 36 -7.99 7.06 27.67
CA ASP A 36 -7.09 7.92 26.92
C ASP A 36 -6.05 7.06 26.17
N GLU A 37 -6.48 6.50 25.03
CA GLU A 37 -5.65 6.07 23.89
C GLU A 37 -6.60 5.70 22.74
N THR A 38 -7.38 6.67 22.26
CA THR A 38 -8.16 6.54 21.02
C THR A 38 -7.57 7.46 19.97
N ASP A 39 -7.38 6.89 18.77
CA ASP A 39 -7.20 7.55 17.48
C ASP A 39 -5.84 8.16 17.14
N LYS A 40 -4.77 7.36 17.22
CA LYS A 40 -3.77 7.42 16.15
C LYS A 40 -3.91 6.16 15.30
N PRO A 41 -4.13 6.26 13.98
CA PRO A 41 -4.14 5.08 13.12
C PRO A 41 -2.80 4.35 13.29
N ASP A 42 -2.87 3.03 13.47
CA ASP A 42 -1.69 2.21 13.66
C ASP A 42 -0.82 2.25 12.38
N LYS A 43 0.32 2.94 12.49
CA LYS A 43 1.31 3.10 11.41
C LYS A 43 2.33 1.95 11.37
N HIS A 44 2.09 0.85 12.10
CA HIS A 44 2.94 -0.35 12.11
C HIS A 44 3.27 -0.84 10.70
N LEU A 45 2.26 -0.99 9.83
CA LEU A 45 2.49 -1.42 8.45
C LEU A 45 3.37 -0.45 7.65
N VAL A 46 3.23 0.87 7.88
CA VAL A 46 4.09 1.86 7.23
C VAL A 46 5.55 1.67 7.68
N LEU A 47 5.80 1.51 8.98
CA LEU A 47 7.15 1.29 9.51
C LEU A 47 7.76 -0.02 8.99
N LEU A 48 7.01 -1.12 8.97
CA LEU A 48 7.48 -2.38 8.39
C LEU A 48 7.81 -2.22 6.90
N GLY A 49 6.94 -1.52 6.16
CA GLY A 49 7.12 -1.25 4.75
C GLY A 49 8.35 -0.40 4.45
N LEU A 50 8.61 0.64 5.24
CA LEU A 50 9.81 1.48 5.14
C LEU A 50 11.08 0.68 5.46
N ASN A 51 11.05 -0.17 6.50
CA ASN A 51 12.19 -1.05 6.81
C ASN A 51 12.48 -2.00 5.63
N ALA A 52 11.43 -2.58 5.06
CA ALA A 52 11.53 -3.51 3.94
C ALA A 52 12.08 -2.83 2.67
N LEU A 53 11.54 -1.66 2.30
CA LEU A 53 12.01 -0.90 1.13
C LEU A 53 13.47 -0.47 1.30
N ALA A 54 13.86 -0.01 2.48
CA ALA A 54 15.24 0.37 2.75
C ALA A 54 16.24 -0.82 2.60
N ARG A 55 15.84 -2.02 3.02
CA ARG A 55 16.74 -3.19 3.08
C ARG A 55 16.75 -4.04 1.82
N CYS A 56 15.68 -4.02 1.02
CA CYS A 56 15.50 -4.99 -0.06
C CYS A 56 16.60 -4.96 -1.14
N HIS A 57 17.31 -3.83 -1.32
CA HIS A 57 18.41 -3.72 -2.27
C HIS A 57 19.61 -4.65 -1.94
N GLU A 58 19.80 -5.00 -0.66
CA GLU A 58 20.81 -5.97 -0.19
C GLU A 58 20.31 -7.42 -0.24
N MET A 59 19.03 -7.60 -0.55
CA MET A 59 18.33 -8.90 -0.58
C MET A 59 17.83 -9.16 -2.01
N ASN A 60 16.54 -9.42 -2.18
CA ASN A 60 15.91 -9.46 -3.49
C ASN A 60 15.19 -8.14 -3.76
N TYR A 61 15.89 -7.16 -4.36
CA TYR A 61 15.36 -5.81 -4.59
C TYR A 61 13.97 -5.81 -5.25
N PHE A 62 13.72 -6.76 -6.14
CA PHE A 62 12.45 -6.89 -6.83
C PHE A 62 11.40 -7.49 -5.88
N VAL A 63 11.53 -8.77 -5.50
CA VAL A 63 10.51 -9.47 -4.71
C VAL A 63 10.28 -8.83 -3.34
N ASP A 64 11.36 -8.44 -2.66
CA ASP A 64 11.27 -7.84 -1.32
C ASP A 64 10.86 -6.37 -1.38
N GLY A 65 11.21 -5.65 -2.45
CA GLY A 65 10.68 -4.31 -2.71
C GLY A 65 9.17 -4.33 -2.91
N HIS A 66 8.64 -5.32 -3.64
CA HIS A 66 7.19 -5.52 -3.77
C HIS A 66 6.51 -5.73 -2.40
N ARG A 67 7.10 -6.54 -1.52
CA ARG A 67 6.59 -6.79 -0.16
C ARG A 67 6.56 -5.51 0.65
N GLY A 68 7.66 -4.74 0.69
CA GLY A 68 7.72 -3.46 1.41
C GLY A 68 6.70 -2.44 0.90
N ALA A 69 6.64 -2.25 -0.42
CA ALA A 69 5.66 -1.37 -1.05
C ALA A 69 4.21 -1.77 -0.71
N SER A 70 3.92 -3.07 -0.63
CA SER A 70 2.58 -3.55 -0.33
C SER A 70 2.12 -3.32 1.10
N MET A 71 3.02 -3.27 2.09
CA MET A 71 2.68 -2.92 3.47
C MET A 71 2.22 -1.46 3.58
N ILE A 72 2.95 -0.55 2.94
CA ILE A 72 2.57 0.86 2.86
C ILE A 72 1.24 1.01 2.10
N SER A 73 1.11 0.35 0.95
CA SER A 73 -0.14 0.41 0.16
C SER A 73 -1.34 -0.18 0.90
N ALA A 74 -1.14 -1.19 1.75
CA ALA A 74 -2.21 -1.77 2.55
C ALA A 74 -2.69 -0.81 3.63
N HIS A 75 -1.77 -0.12 4.31
CA HIS A 75 -2.13 0.93 5.26
C HIS A 75 -2.94 2.03 4.56
N LEU A 76 -2.45 2.52 3.42
CA LEU A 76 -3.13 3.57 2.65
C LEU A 76 -4.47 3.10 2.07
N LEU A 77 -4.57 1.83 1.65
CA LEU A 77 -5.85 1.24 1.24
C LEU A 77 -6.87 1.31 2.37
N CYS A 78 -6.48 0.95 3.60
CA CYS A 78 -7.36 1.02 4.77
C CYS A 78 -7.74 2.46 5.11
N GLU A 79 -6.75 3.35 5.22
CA GLU A 79 -6.93 4.73 5.69
C GLU A 79 -7.67 5.59 4.66
N ASP A 80 -7.17 5.66 3.43
CA ASP A 80 -7.69 6.57 2.39
C ASP A 80 -9.07 6.13 1.85
N ASN A 81 -9.49 4.89 2.13
CA ASN A 81 -10.81 4.35 1.73
C ASN A 81 -11.72 4.04 2.90
N HIS A 82 -11.33 4.42 4.12
CA HIS A 82 -12.12 4.25 5.35
C HIS A 82 -12.65 2.82 5.53
N LEU A 83 -11.78 1.82 5.32
CA LEU A 83 -12.16 0.43 5.52
C LEU A 83 -12.52 0.18 6.98
N ASP A 84 -13.48 -0.71 7.21
CA ASP A 84 -13.93 -1.02 8.55
C ASP A 84 -12.82 -1.65 9.41
N ALA A 85 -12.98 -1.60 10.74
CA ALA A 85 -11.98 -2.08 11.68
C ALA A 85 -11.65 -3.58 11.50
N GLY A 86 -12.65 -4.38 11.08
CA GLY A 86 -12.49 -5.80 10.77
C GLY A 86 -11.61 -6.02 9.54
N CYS A 87 -11.88 -5.31 8.44
CA CYS A 87 -11.01 -5.28 7.25
C CYS A 87 -9.58 -4.89 7.64
N THR A 88 -9.42 -3.77 8.34
CA THR A 88 -8.12 -3.20 8.68
C THR A 88 -7.30 -4.16 9.55
N SER A 89 -7.93 -4.73 10.58
CA SER A 89 -7.29 -5.73 11.45
C SER A 89 -6.90 -6.99 10.68
N ARG A 90 -7.78 -7.48 9.79
CA ARG A 90 -7.49 -8.66 8.99
C ARG A 90 -6.35 -8.43 8.00
N ILE A 91 -6.31 -7.27 7.36
CA ILE A 91 -5.22 -6.87 6.45
C ILE A 91 -3.90 -6.83 7.23
N SER A 92 -3.87 -6.20 8.41
CA SER A 92 -2.65 -6.15 9.24
C SER A 92 -2.18 -7.54 9.65
N GLU A 93 -3.09 -8.40 10.10
CA GLU A 93 -2.80 -9.78 10.50
C GLU A 93 -2.12 -10.57 9.37
N LEU A 94 -2.54 -10.38 8.11
CA LEU A 94 -1.92 -11.04 6.96
C LEU A 94 -0.43 -10.71 6.85
N PHE A 95 0.00 -9.49 7.14
CA PHE A 95 1.42 -9.13 7.14
C PHE A 95 2.17 -9.71 8.33
N ASP A 96 1.54 -9.75 9.50
CA ASP A 96 2.14 -10.33 10.71
C ASP A 96 2.39 -11.84 10.56
N LEU A 97 1.45 -12.55 9.92
CA LEU A 97 1.55 -13.98 9.63
C LEU A 97 2.63 -14.29 8.59
N ASN A 98 2.82 -13.42 7.60
CA ASN A 98 3.65 -13.74 6.45
C ASN A 98 5.05 -13.10 6.49
N TRP A 99 5.19 -11.83 6.87
CA TRP A 99 6.42 -11.05 6.63
C TRP A 99 6.96 -10.27 7.83
N ALA A 100 6.14 -9.84 8.80
CA ALA A 100 6.60 -8.94 9.86
C ALA A 100 7.79 -9.48 10.68
N LYS A 101 7.88 -10.80 10.84
CA LYS A 101 8.97 -11.48 11.59
C LYS A 101 10.20 -11.77 10.73
N SER A 102 10.18 -11.45 9.44
CA SER A 102 11.30 -11.70 8.54
C SER A 102 12.44 -10.71 8.75
N LYS A 103 13.65 -11.07 8.31
CA LYS A 103 14.81 -10.17 8.29
C LYS A 103 14.52 -8.86 7.55
N LEU A 104 13.67 -8.94 6.52
CA LEU A 104 13.29 -7.79 5.70
C LEU A 104 12.66 -6.67 6.54
N CYS A 105 11.86 -7.00 7.54
CA CYS A 105 11.07 -6.04 8.32
C CYS A 105 11.71 -5.66 9.66
N GLN A 106 12.89 -6.21 9.97
CA GLN A 106 13.57 -5.92 11.22
C GLN A 106 13.81 -4.42 11.40
N PRO A 107 13.71 -3.90 12.64
CA PRO A 107 14.01 -2.52 12.93
C PRO A 107 15.46 -2.21 12.54
N PHE A 108 15.69 -1.00 12.03
CA PHE A 108 17.03 -0.45 11.89
C PHE A 108 17.56 0.01 13.27
N PRO A 109 18.88 0.12 13.44
CA PRO A 109 19.46 0.79 14.60
C PRO A 109 18.84 2.17 14.83
N GLU A 110 18.80 2.61 16.09
CA GLU A 110 18.40 3.98 16.41
C GLU A 110 19.37 4.97 15.77
N ALA A 111 18.81 6.00 15.13
CA ALA A 111 19.54 7.07 14.48
C ALA A 111 18.66 8.32 14.46
N ASP A 112 19.30 9.49 14.43
CA ASP A 112 18.57 10.75 14.32
C ASP A 112 17.84 10.83 12.98
N PRO A 113 16.55 11.18 12.97
CA PRO A 113 15.81 11.38 11.73
C PRO A 113 16.31 12.63 10.99
N ASP A 114 16.40 12.55 9.67
CA ASP A 114 16.61 13.66 8.76
C ASP A 114 15.50 13.68 7.70
N PRO A 115 14.32 14.27 8.01
CA PRO A 115 13.22 14.34 7.06
C PRO A 115 13.55 15.07 5.75
N LYS A 116 14.58 15.93 5.73
CA LYS A 116 15.02 16.60 4.49
C LYS A 116 15.73 15.63 3.55
N ALA A 117 16.30 14.54 4.07
CA ALA A 117 16.92 13.51 3.25
C ALA A 117 15.94 12.83 2.29
N ILE A 118 14.62 12.91 2.52
CA ILE A 118 13.59 12.39 1.60
C ILE A 118 13.78 12.94 0.17
N GLU A 119 14.28 14.16 0.01
CA GLU A 119 14.59 14.77 -1.31
C GLU A 119 15.61 13.94 -2.13
N LYS A 120 16.48 13.17 -1.47
CA LYS A 120 17.41 12.26 -2.13
C LYS A 120 16.68 11.16 -2.90
N ILE A 121 15.51 10.71 -2.43
CA ILE A 121 14.72 9.66 -3.10
C ILE A 121 14.17 10.21 -4.41
N GLY A 122 13.66 11.44 -4.40
CA GLY A 122 13.22 12.15 -5.59
C GLY A 122 14.35 12.41 -6.58
N THR A 123 15.54 12.75 -6.08
CA THR A 123 16.75 12.87 -6.91
C THR A 123 17.13 11.53 -7.55
N ALA A 124 17.17 10.45 -6.77
CA ALA A 124 17.45 9.10 -7.27
C ALA A 124 16.42 8.63 -8.31
N LEU A 125 15.17 9.10 -8.18
CA LEU A 125 14.13 8.85 -9.17
C LEU A 125 14.40 9.63 -10.46
N ALA A 126 14.70 10.93 -10.37
CA ALA A 126 14.98 11.80 -11.50
C ALA A 126 16.23 11.37 -12.31
N GLU A 127 17.23 10.77 -11.64
CA GLU A 127 18.38 10.11 -12.30
C GLU A 127 17.97 9.00 -13.28
N GLY A 128 16.78 8.43 -13.10
CA GLY A 128 16.18 7.47 -14.03
C GLY A 128 15.79 8.07 -15.37
N GLY A 129 15.59 9.39 -15.42
CA GLY A 129 15.22 10.14 -16.60
C GLY A 129 14.00 9.55 -17.32
N THR A 130 14.10 9.43 -18.64
CA THR A 130 13.02 9.01 -19.52
C THR A 130 12.94 7.50 -19.75
N VAL A 131 13.68 6.70 -18.98
CA VAL A 131 13.80 5.25 -19.18
C VAL A 131 12.67 4.52 -18.45
N LEU A 132 11.96 3.64 -19.16
CA LEU A 132 11.01 2.73 -18.55
C LEU A 132 11.75 1.62 -17.82
N ARG A 133 11.75 1.69 -16.49
CA ARG A 133 12.43 0.70 -15.63
C ARG A 133 11.44 -0.26 -15.03
N GLN A 134 11.54 -1.54 -15.40
CA GLN A 134 10.68 -2.65 -14.94
C GLN A 134 9.24 -2.19 -14.70
N VAL A 135 8.49 -1.86 -15.77
CA VAL A 135 7.07 -1.44 -15.72
C VAL A 135 6.72 -0.30 -14.75
N GLY A 136 7.70 0.53 -14.36
CA GLY A 136 7.50 1.67 -13.45
C GLY A 136 7.72 1.37 -11.97
N HIS A 137 8.31 0.23 -11.61
CA HIS A 137 8.54 -0.13 -10.19
C HIS A 137 9.36 0.90 -9.42
N ASN A 138 10.34 1.54 -10.05
CA ASN A 138 11.13 2.60 -9.44
C ASN A 138 10.24 3.78 -8.99
N VAL A 139 9.25 4.17 -9.81
CA VAL A 139 8.32 5.26 -9.50
C VAL A 139 7.36 4.86 -8.40
N ILE A 140 6.75 3.67 -8.52
CA ILE A 140 5.79 3.14 -7.55
C ILE A 140 6.43 3.07 -6.15
N PHE A 141 7.66 2.55 -6.07
CA PHE A 141 8.33 2.34 -4.78
C PHE A 141 8.87 3.66 -4.20
N ALA A 142 9.35 4.57 -5.05
CA ALA A 142 9.78 5.89 -4.62
C ALA A 142 8.61 6.68 -4.02
N MET A 143 7.46 6.71 -4.71
CA MET A 143 6.25 7.39 -4.22
C MET A 143 5.82 6.86 -2.86
N LEU A 144 5.71 5.53 -2.72
CA LEU A 144 5.28 4.91 -1.46
C LEU A 144 6.28 5.17 -0.32
N ALA A 145 7.58 5.15 -0.59
CA ALA A 145 8.58 5.49 0.41
C ALA A 145 8.51 6.97 0.83
N ILE A 146 8.38 7.90 -0.13
CA ILE A 146 8.25 9.33 0.14
C ILE A 146 7.00 9.60 0.98
N LYS A 147 5.84 9.07 0.59
CA LYS A 147 4.58 9.20 1.35
C LYS A 147 4.72 8.58 2.74
N GLY A 148 5.30 7.38 2.84
CA GLY A 148 5.55 6.70 4.11
C GLY A 148 6.45 7.48 5.07
N PHE A 149 7.57 8.03 4.61
CA PHE A 149 8.45 8.86 5.44
C PHE A 149 7.81 10.20 5.82
N ARG A 150 6.94 10.78 4.99
CA ARG A 150 6.16 11.97 5.37
C ARG A 150 5.10 11.66 6.43
N MET A 151 4.55 10.44 6.44
CA MET A 151 3.63 9.97 7.48
C MET A 151 4.35 9.60 8.79
N LEU A 152 5.61 9.15 8.71
CA LEU A 152 6.48 8.81 9.84
C LEU A 152 7.85 9.51 9.71
N PRO A 153 7.94 10.84 9.93
CA PRO A 153 9.19 11.58 9.77
C PRO A 153 10.33 11.07 10.65
N GLU A 154 10.02 10.50 11.82
CA GLU A 154 10.97 9.85 12.72
C GLU A 154 11.62 8.60 12.13
N ALA A 155 11.01 7.98 11.11
CA ALA A 155 11.58 6.85 10.40
C ALA A 155 12.53 7.29 9.28
N ALA A 156 12.58 8.57 8.90
CA ALA A 156 13.45 9.09 7.84
C ALA A 156 14.92 9.21 8.29
N THR A 157 15.53 8.10 8.67
CA THR A 157 16.96 8.05 9.05
C THR A 157 17.84 7.96 7.80
N PRO A 158 19.10 8.44 7.84
CA PRO A 158 20.01 8.38 6.71
C PRO A 158 20.14 6.98 6.08
N GLU A 159 20.29 5.95 6.92
CA GLU A 159 20.42 4.56 6.46
C GLU A 159 19.18 4.07 5.70
N ARG A 160 17.98 4.38 6.19
CA ARG A 160 16.74 3.97 5.52
C ARG A 160 16.56 4.71 4.19
N VAL A 161 16.80 6.02 4.18
CA VAL A 161 16.68 6.84 2.98
C VAL A 161 17.69 6.41 1.91
N ASP A 162 18.95 6.22 2.29
CA ASP A 162 20.01 5.80 1.36
C ASP A 162 19.72 4.39 0.83
N GLY A 163 19.20 3.47 1.66
CA GLY A 163 18.75 2.14 1.23
C GLY A 163 17.59 2.17 0.22
N VAL A 164 16.62 3.07 0.41
CA VAL A 164 15.57 3.30 -0.60
C VAL A 164 16.17 3.86 -1.89
N CYS A 165 17.09 4.82 -1.81
CA CYS A 165 17.75 5.35 -3.00
C CYS A 165 18.51 4.25 -3.77
N ALA A 166 19.18 3.34 -3.07
CA ALA A 166 19.84 2.18 -3.67
C ALA A 166 18.84 1.23 -4.36
N LEU A 167 17.68 1.00 -3.75
CA LEU A 167 16.58 0.25 -4.37
C LEU A 167 16.11 0.91 -5.67
N ILE A 168 15.81 2.22 -5.66
CA ILE A 168 15.31 2.94 -6.86
C ILE A 168 16.31 2.84 -8.02
N ARG A 169 17.61 2.90 -7.72
CA ARG A 169 18.68 2.75 -8.72
C ARG A 169 18.90 1.31 -9.21
N SER A 170 18.41 0.31 -8.47
CA SER A 170 18.57 -1.11 -8.84
C SER A 170 17.65 -1.55 -9.98
N PHE A 171 16.57 -0.80 -10.26
CA PHE A 171 15.64 -1.15 -11.33
C PHE A 171 16.27 -0.95 -12.72
N THR A 172 16.12 -1.94 -13.58
CA THR A 172 16.71 -1.97 -14.92
C THR A 172 15.69 -1.62 -16.01
N PRO A 173 16.13 -1.21 -17.21
CA PRO A 173 15.24 -0.96 -18.34
C PRO A 173 14.36 -2.17 -18.68
N TRP A 174 13.12 -1.94 -19.10
CA TRP A 174 12.16 -2.96 -19.51
C TRP A 174 11.35 -2.46 -20.70
N HIS A 175 11.41 -3.17 -21.84
CA HIS A 175 10.76 -2.78 -23.11
C HIS A 175 10.83 -1.27 -23.37
N ASP A 176 12.03 -0.71 -23.23
CA ASP A 176 12.29 0.73 -23.32
C ASP A 176 12.30 1.18 -24.80
N ILE A 177 11.12 1.16 -25.41
CA ILE A 177 10.86 1.60 -26.78
C ILE A 177 10.56 3.11 -26.81
N ASP A 178 10.62 3.74 -27.97
CA ASP A 178 10.13 5.11 -28.11
C ASP A 178 8.61 5.17 -27.87
N PRO A 179 8.10 6.18 -27.14
CA PRO A 179 6.67 6.31 -26.93
C PRO A 179 5.95 6.64 -28.23
N ASP A 180 4.78 6.03 -28.44
CA ASP A 180 3.90 6.39 -29.56
C ASP A 180 3.52 7.88 -29.45
N PRO A 181 3.65 8.68 -30.53
CA PRO A 181 3.32 10.10 -30.52
C PRO A 181 1.87 10.40 -30.10
N SER A 182 0.94 9.46 -30.31
CA SER A 182 -0.47 9.58 -29.90
C SER A 182 -0.72 9.36 -28.41
N VAL A 183 0.27 8.83 -27.68
CA VAL A 183 0.19 8.69 -26.23
C VAL A 183 0.62 10.01 -25.61
N ASP A 184 -0.35 10.78 -25.13
CA ASP A 184 -0.13 12.06 -24.46
C ASP A 184 -1.03 12.15 -23.21
N PRO A 185 -0.56 11.69 -22.04
CA PRO A 185 -1.33 11.81 -20.81
C PRO A 185 -1.48 13.29 -20.42
N PRO A 186 -2.53 13.70 -19.69
CA PRO A 186 -2.62 15.04 -19.12
C PRO A 186 -1.43 15.37 -18.18
N LEU A 187 -1.31 16.64 -17.78
CA LEU A 187 -0.40 17.03 -16.70
C LEU A 187 -0.80 16.32 -15.41
N PHE A 188 0.16 15.76 -14.67
CA PHE A 188 -0.17 14.99 -13.46
C PHE A 188 -0.75 15.87 -12.33
N THR A 189 -0.59 17.19 -12.43
CA THR A 189 -1.26 18.18 -11.58
C THR A 189 -2.75 18.35 -11.88
N ASP A 190 -3.21 17.96 -13.08
CA ASP A 190 -4.64 17.80 -13.37
C ASP A 190 -5.04 16.39 -12.97
N GLU A 191 -5.30 16.22 -11.66
CA GLU A 191 -5.54 14.91 -11.06
C GLU A 191 -6.73 14.18 -11.70
N ALA A 192 -7.82 14.90 -11.98
CA ALA A 192 -9.03 14.30 -12.51
C ALA A 192 -8.86 13.86 -13.97
N ALA A 193 -8.27 14.70 -14.82
CA ALA A 193 -7.99 14.32 -16.20
C ALA A 193 -6.96 13.17 -16.27
N SER A 194 -5.90 13.24 -15.46
CA SER A 194 -4.88 12.19 -15.39
C SER A 194 -5.47 10.86 -14.92
N ALA A 195 -6.27 10.88 -13.85
CA ALA A 195 -6.92 9.68 -13.34
C ALA A 195 -7.86 9.06 -14.38
N ARG A 196 -8.67 9.87 -15.08
CA ARG A 196 -9.51 9.39 -16.19
C ARG A 196 -8.68 8.76 -17.31
N PHE A 197 -7.55 9.36 -17.69
CA PHE A 197 -6.65 8.80 -18.70
C PHE A 197 -6.13 7.42 -18.26
N ILE A 198 -5.60 7.33 -17.03
CA ILE A 198 -5.01 6.09 -16.49
C ILE A 198 -6.06 4.98 -16.37
N LEU A 199 -7.25 5.30 -15.86
CA LEU A 199 -8.34 4.32 -15.72
C LEU A 199 -8.84 3.82 -17.08
N ASN A 200 -8.89 4.69 -18.10
CA ASN A 200 -9.22 4.26 -19.46
C ASN A 200 -8.17 3.29 -20.01
N GLU A 201 -6.88 3.62 -19.91
CA GLU A 201 -5.81 2.72 -20.34
C GLU A 201 -5.80 1.40 -19.57
N ALA A 202 -6.07 1.43 -18.26
CA ALA A 202 -6.19 0.23 -17.46
C ALA A 202 -7.39 -0.63 -17.90
N SER A 203 -8.55 -0.02 -18.17
CA SER A 203 -9.75 -0.71 -18.64
C SER A 203 -9.52 -1.42 -19.96
N GLU A 204 -8.93 -0.72 -20.93
CA GLU A 204 -8.61 -1.29 -22.23
C GLU A 204 -7.51 -2.33 -22.12
N SER A 205 -6.52 -2.14 -21.25
CA SER A 205 -5.49 -3.14 -20.98
C SER A 205 -6.09 -4.41 -20.37
N ILE A 206 -7.15 -4.35 -19.56
CA ILE A 206 -7.83 -5.55 -19.08
C ILE A 206 -8.38 -6.33 -20.28
N ASP A 207 -9.09 -5.66 -21.19
CA ASP A 207 -9.69 -6.31 -22.36
C ASP A 207 -8.63 -6.90 -23.30
N ARG A 208 -7.53 -6.17 -23.53
CA ARG A 208 -6.44 -6.59 -24.42
C ARG A 208 -5.67 -7.82 -23.89
N PHE A 209 -5.59 -8.00 -22.57
CA PHE A 209 -4.75 -9.02 -21.92
C PHE A 209 -5.53 -10.12 -21.17
N VAL A 210 -6.82 -10.31 -21.48
CA VAL A 210 -7.59 -11.47 -20.99
C VAL A 210 -6.82 -12.76 -21.29
N GLY A 211 -6.56 -13.57 -20.26
CA GLY A 211 -5.79 -14.81 -20.35
C GLY A 211 -4.26 -14.67 -20.35
N TYR A 212 -3.74 -13.45 -20.14
CA TYR A 212 -2.29 -13.16 -20.06
C TYR A 212 -1.86 -12.60 -18.68
N GLY A 213 -2.79 -12.61 -17.72
CA GLY A 213 -2.56 -12.21 -16.34
C GLY A 213 -2.69 -10.70 -16.10
N GLN A 214 -2.92 -10.34 -14.84
CA GLN A 214 -3.30 -8.96 -14.48
C GLN A 214 -2.16 -7.94 -14.42
N GLY A 215 -0.93 -8.35 -14.74
CA GLY A 215 0.27 -7.53 -14.56
C GLY A 215 0.17 -6.19 -15.29
N PHE A 216 -0.27 -6.20 -16.55
CA PHE A 216 -0.27 -5.00 -17.39
C PHE A 216 -1.27 -3.93 -16.88
N ALA A 217 -2.51 -4.31 -16.64
CA ALA A 217 -3.50 -3.38 -16.13
C ALA A 217 -3.20 -2.93 -14.69
N GLY A 218 -2.72 -3.84 -13.83
CA GLY A 218 -2.38 -3.50 -12.45
C GLY A 218 -1.17 -2.55 -12.34
N HIS A 219 -0.18 -2.69 -13.22
CA HIS A 219 0.94 -1.75 -13.30
C HIS A 219 0.54 -0.43 -13.98
N MET A 220 -0.42 -0.42 -14.91
CA MET A 220 -1.00 0.83 -15.43
C MET A 220 -1.60 1.66 -14.29
N LEU A 221 -2.39 1.02 -13.43
CA LEU A 221 -2.98 1.66 -12.26
C LEU A 221 -1.92 2.16 -11.28
N THR A 222 -1.01 1.28 -10.86
CA THR A 222 -0.05 1.64 -9.80
C THR A 222 1.01 2.63 -10.25
N PHE A 223 1.49 2.54 -11.50
CA PHE A 223 2.44 3.51 -12.04
C PHE A 223 1.75 4.86 -12.28
N GLY A 224 0.57 4.87 -12.91
CA GLY A 224 -0.18 6.10 -13.11
C GLY A 224 -0.55 6.79 -11.79
N GLN A 225 -1.05 6.03 -10.81
CA GLN A 225 -1.37 6.55 -9.48
C GLN A 225 -0.14 7.14 -8.79
N ALA A 226 1.02 6.50 -8.88
CA ALA A 226 2.24 7.03 -8.27
C ALA A 226 2.63 8.41 -8.81
N LEU A 227 2.41 8.68 -10.09
CA LEU A 227 2.70 9.98 -10.70
C LEU A 227 1.71 11.06 -10.25
N VAL A 228 0.41 10.73 -10.23
CA VAL A 228 -0.63 11.65 -9.74
C VAL A 228 -0.43 11.95 -8.27
N GLU A 229 -0.09 10.95 -7.46
CA GLU A 229 0.16 11.10 -6.02
C GLU A 229 1.39 11.96 -5.73
N LEU A 230 2.51 11.74 -6.45
CA LEU A 230 3.70 12.57 -6.32
C LEU A 230 3.37 14.04 -6.62
N ALA A 231 2.65 14.31 -7.72
CA ALA A 231 2.22 15.65 -8.05
C ALA A 231 1.29 16.26 -6.98
N ALA A 232 0.33 15.49 -6.46
CA ALA A 232 -0.59 15.92 -5.40
C ALA A 232 0.13 16.23 -4.07
N MET A 233 1.24 15.54 -3.77
CA MET A 233 2.09 15.85 -2.62
C MET A 233 3.03 17.06 -2.84
N GLY A 234 2.99 17.69 -4.01
CA GLY A 234 3.83 18.84 -4.36
C GLY A 234 5.13 18.49 -5.10
N ASP A 235 5.40 17.20 -5.37
CA ASP A 235 6.62 16.74 -6.04
C ASP A 235 6.46 16.70 -7.57
N VAL A 236 5.91 17.78 -8.15
CA VAL A 236 5.51 17.85 -9.56
C VAL A 236 6.69 17.59 -10.49
N GLU A 237 7.86 18.14 -10.20
CA GLU A 237 9.06 17.96 -11.04
C GLU A 237 9.47 16.48 -11.13
N TRP A 238 9.38 15.73 -10.02
CA TRP A 238 9.71 14.31 -10.00
C TRP A 238 8.66 13.48 -10.75
N ALA A 239 7.37 13.78 -10.57
CA ALA A 239 6.31 13.13 -11.34
C ALA A 239 6.50 13.37 -12.85
N GLU A 240 6.68 14.63 -13.26
CA GLU A 240 6.81 15.00 -14.67
C GLU A 240 8.10 14.51 -15.31
N SER A 241 9.19 14.35 -14.54
CA SER A 241 10.43 13.73 -15.04
C SER A 241 10.21 12.30 -15.56
N CYS A 242 9.20 11.60 -15.03
CA CYS A 242 8.86 10.22 -15.37
C CYS A 242 7.77 10.12 -16.46
N ARG A 243 7.26 11.25 -16.99
CA ARG A 243 6.20 11.28 -18.03
C ARG A 243 6.55 10.42 -19.23
N VAL A 244 7.77 10.54 -19.75
CA VAL A 244 8.18 9.79 -20.94
C VAL A 244 8.19 8.28 -20.65
N ALA A 245 8.70 7.85 -19.50
CA ALA A 245 8.67 6.45 -19.10
C ALA A 245 7.23 5.91 -18.99
N PHE A 246 6.30 6.71 -18.46
CA PHE A 246 4.89 6.35 -18.42
C PHE A 246 4.27 6.23 -19.83
N ARG A 247 4.59 7.17 -20.74
CA ARG A 247 4.15 7.08 -22.14
C ARG A 247 4.65 5.81 -22.84
N LYS A 248 5.89 5.40 -22.57
CA LYS A 248 6.44 4.13 -23.06
C LYS A 248 5.65 2.95 -22.54
N TYR A 249 5.28 2.96 -21.25
CA TYR A 249 4.48 1.89 -20.67
C TYR A 249 3.10 1.78 -21.33
N VAL A 250 2.39 2.90 -21.50
CA VAL A 250 1.12 2.94 -22.24
C VAL A 250 1.30 2.41 -23.66
N THR A 251 2.35 2.84 -24.36
CA THR A 251 2.69 2.37 -25.71
C THR A 251 2.82 0.85 -25.75
N VAL A 252 3.62 0.26 -24.86
CA VAL A 252 3.80 -1.19 -24.77
C VAL A 252 2.47 -1.90 -24.49
N THR A 253 1.66 -1.40 -23.54
CA THR A 253 0.37 -2.04 -23.24
C THR A 253 -0.65 -1.93 -24.38
N ARG A 254 -0.57 -0.90 -25.24
CA ARG A 254 -1.43 -0.78 -26.43
C ARG A 254 -1.10 -1.79 -27.52
N LEU A 255 0.12 -2.30 -27.57
CA LEU A 255 0.51 -3.37 -28.50
C LEU A 255 -0.18 -4.71 -28.20
N GLY A 256 -0.61 -4.93 -26.95
CA GLY A 256 -1.19 -6.18 -26.52
C GLY A 256 -0.15 -7.28 -26.29
N PRO A 257 -0.58 -8.54 -26.06
CA PRO A 257 0.32 -9.66 -25.86
C PRO A 257 1.02 -10.06 -27.17
N ASP A 258 2.33 -10.35 -27.08
CA ASP A 258 3.08 -10.97 -28.17
C ASP A 258 2.55 -12.38 -28.48
N ALA A 259 2.79 -12.87 -29.69
CA ALA A 259 2.36 -14.20 -30.14
C ALA A 259 2.86 -15.34 -29.24
N ASP A 260 4.05 -15.20 -28.65
CA ASP A 260 4.67 -16.18 -27.76
C ASP A 260 4.43 -15.88 -26.27
N SER A 261 3.54 -14.92 -25.96
CA SER A 261 3.23 -14.54 -24.58
C SER A 261 2.66 -15.72 -23.81
N ARG A 262 3.16 -15.91 -22.59
CA ARG A 262 2.69 -16.95 -21.69
C ARG A 262 1.23 -16.71 -21.31
N LEU A 263 0.40 -17.72 -21.49
CA LEU A 263 -0.96 -17.73 -20.97
C LEU A 263 -0.97 -17.91 -19.45
N ILE A 264 -1.75 -17.07 -18.77
CA ILE A 264 -1.96 -17.08 -17.32
C ILE A 264 -3.47 -17.04 -17.08
N PRO A 265 -4.05 -18.03 -16.38
CA PRO A 265 -5.48 -18.05 -16.11
C PRO A 265 -5.93 -16.80 -15.35
N ASP A 266 -7.02 -16.20 -15.80
CA ASP A 266 -7.65 -15.09 -15.10
C ASP A 266 -8.30 -15.53 -13.79
N HIS A 267 -8.49 -14.55 -12.92
CA HIS A 267 -9.35 -14.69 -11.77
C HIS A 267 -10.79 -15.05 -12.20
N LYS A 268 -11.44 -15.88 -11.37
CA LYS A 268 -12.85 -16.18 -11.57
C LYS A 268 -13.68 -14.92 -11.31
N PRO A 269 -14.76 -14.68 -12.07
CA PRO A 269 -15.68 -13.58 -11.79
C PRO A 269 -16.12 -13.57 -10.33
N SER A 270 -16.00 -12.41 -9.69
CA SER A 270 -16.36 -12.20 -8.30
C SER A 270 -16.98 -10.82 -8.12
N LYS A 271 -18.01 -10.75 -7.28
CA LYS A 271 -18.60 -9.49 -6.83
C LYS A 271 -17.93 -8.94 -5.59
N LEU A 272 -17.12 -9.75 -4.90
CA LEU A 272 -16.40 -9.30 -3.72
C LEU A 272 -15.34 -8.28 -4.09
N ARG A 273 -15.15 -7.30 -3.23
CA ARG A 273 -14.24 -6.18 -3.40
C ARG A 273 -13.30 -6.03 -2.22
N PRO A 274 -12.07 -5.52 -2.43
CA PRO A 274 -11.13 -5.26 -1.33
C PRO A 274 -11.63 -4.28 -0.26
N SER A 275 -12.72 -3.56 -0.53
CA SER A 275 -13.42 -2.74 0.47
C SER A 275 -14.34 -3.54 1.42
N GLU A 276 -14.53 -4.84 1.20
CA GLU A 276 -15.45 -5.68 1.96
C GLU A 276 -14.69 -6.72 2.81
N SER A 277 -15.08 -6.88 4.08
CA SER A 277 -14.43 -7.84 4.99
C SER A 277 -14.43 -9.27 4.45
N GLU A 278 -15.54 -9.69 3.83
CA GLU A 278 -15.69 -11.03 3.25
C GLU A 278 -14.64 -11.33 2.16
N TYR A 279 -14.18 -10.33 1.42
CA TYR A 279 -13.11 -10.48 0.43
C TYR A 279 -11.82 -11.00 1.07
N TRP A 280 -11.43 -10.41 2.20
CA TRP A 280 -10.20 -10.73 2.92
C TRP A 280 -10.30 -12.07 3.67
N GLU A 281 -11.48 -12.39 4.21
CA GLU A 281 -11.76 -13.68 4.83
C GLU A 281 -11.62 -14.83 3.81
N ARG A 282 -12.28 -14.72 2.65
CA ARG A 282 -12.23 -15.76 1.62
C ARG A 282 -10.84 -15.92 1.00
N ARG A 283 -9.99 -14.90 1.08
CA ARG A 283 -8.61 -14.98 0.60
C ARG A 283 -7.75 -15.94 1.44
N GLY A 284 -8.05 -16.08 2.73
CA GLY A 284 -7.26 -16.89 3.66
C GLY A 284 -5.84 -16.37 3.91
N ASP A 285 -5.04 -17.12 4.68
CA ASP A 285 -3.79 -16.62 5.29
C ASP A 285 -2.59 -16.54 4.33
N LYS A 286 -2.62 -17.26 3.20
CA LYS A 286 -1.45 -17.44 2.31
C LYS A 286 -1.48 -16.58 1.06
N SER A 287 -2.51 -15.76 0.89
CA SER A 287 -2.83 -15.14 -0.39
C SER A 287 -2.27 -13.73 -0.56
N VAL A 288 -1.18 -13.40 0.15
CA VAL A 288 -0.48 -12.12 0.03
C VAL A 288 0.44 -12.07 -1.21
N GLY A 289 0.86 -13.22 -1.76
CA GLY A 289 1.70 -13.29 -2.96
C GLY A 289 3.02 -12.54 -2.79
N ILE A 290 3.32 -11.60 -3.69
CA ILE A 290 4.36 -10.57 -3.49
C ILE A 290 3.75 -9.21 -3.12
N GLY A 291 2.43 -9.11 -2.95
CA GLY A 291 1.76 -7.89 -2.48
C GLY A 291 0.92 -7.13 -3.52
N HIS A 292 0.73 -7.64 -4.74
CA HIS A 292 -0.16 -7.02 -5.75
C HIS A 292 -1.60 -6.85 -5.26
N VAL A 293 -2.06 -7.77 -4.43
CA VAL A 293 -3.38 -7.72 -3.78
C VAL A 293 -3.66 -6.42 -3.03
N PHE A 294 -2.64 -5.72 -2.54
CA PHE A 294 -2.82 -4.46 -1.82
C PHE A 294 -2.59 -3.25 -2.72
N LYS A 295 -1.53 -3.31 -3.55
CA LYS A 295 -1.14 -2.19 -4.42
C LYS A 295 -2.18 -1.89 -5.49
N TYR A 296 -2.74 -2.93 -6.12
CA TYR A 296 -3.71 -2.76 -7.20
C TYR A 296 -5.01 -2.11 -6.72
N PRO A 297 -5.66 -2.57 -5.63
CA PRO A 297 -6.84 -1.88 -5.13
C PRO A 297 -6.54 -0.50 -4.57
N TYR A 298 -5.40 -0.28 -3.90
CA TYR A 298 -5.03 1.07 -3.46
C TYR A 298 -4.98 2.03 -4.66
N GLY A 299 -4.25 1.68 -5.71
CA GLY A 299 -4.18 2.47 -6.94
C GLY A 299 -5.55 2.63 -7.62
N TYR A 300 -6.34 1.56 -7.67
CA TYR A 300 -7.67 1.57 -8.27
C TYR A 300 -8.62 2.56 -7.58
N TYR A 301 -8.80 2.44 -6.26
CA TYR A 301 -9.76 3.27 -5.55
C TYR A 301 -9.33 4.74 -5.47
N ASP A 302 -8.03 5.01 -5.31
CA ASP A 302 -7.51 6.38 -5.37
C ASP A 302 -7.83 7.04 -6.71
N LEU A 303 -7.50 6.36 -7.82
CA LEU A 303 -7.75 6.88 -9.16
C LEU A 303 -9.26 7.04 -9.44
N VAL A 304 -10.11 6.09 -9.03
CA VAL A 304 -11.57 6.20 -9.18
C VAL A 304 -12.10 7.43 -8.46
N ARG A 305 -11.65 7.68 -7.22
CA ARG A 305 -12.04 8.86 -6.45
C ARG A 305 -11.59 10.16 -7.13
N ARG A 306 -10.34 10.22 -7.63
CA ARG A 306 -9.80 11.42 -8.30
C ARG A 306 -10.47 11.69 -9.64
N ALA A 307 -10.83 10.65 -10.38
CA ALA A 307 -11.43 10.77 -11.70
C ALA A 307 -12.85 11.37 -11.67
N ASP A 308 -13.59 11.21 -10.56
CA ASP A 308 -14.97 11.69 -10.39
C ASP A 308 -15.86 11.42 -11.63
N ASP A 309 -15.79 10.19 -12.13
CA ASP A 309 -16.46 9.74 -13.35
C ASP A 309 -17.20 8.42 -13.07
N PRO A 310 -18.50 8.49 -12.70
CA PRO A 310 -19.28 7.32 -12.33
C PRO A 310 -19.45 6.29 -13.45
N GLU A 311 -19.49 6.72 -14.71
CA GLU A 311 -19.62 5.82 -15.86
C GLU A 311 -18.34 5.03 -16.09
N LEU A 312 -17.20 5.71 -16.01
CA LEU A 312 -15.88 5.07 -16.05
C LEU A 312 -15.71 4.11 -14.88
N ALA A 313 -16.04 4.54 -13.66
CA ALA A 313 -15.96 3.69 -12.47
C ALA A 313 -16.80 2.42 -12.62
N ALA A 314 -18.06 2.54 -13.08
CA ALA A 314 -18.94 1.39 -13.31
C ALA A 314 -18.37 0.43 -14.37
N ARG A 315 -17.79 0.96 -15.45
CA ARG A 315 -17.18 0.14 -16.51
C ARG A 315 -15.95 -0.63 -16.03
N LEU A 316 -15.10 -0.03 -15.21
CA LEU A 316 -13.94 -0.74 -14.64
C LEU A 316 -14.38 -1.72 -13.56
N ASP A 317 -15.34 -1.36 -12.70
CA ASP A 317 -15.81 -2.25 -11.63
C ASP A 317 -16.39 -3.56 -12.19
N ALA A 318 -17.09 -3.49 -13.32
CA ALA A 318 -17.59 -4.67 -14.04
C ALA A 318 -16.48 -5.66 -14.43
N LYS A 319 -15.23 -5.19 -14.52
CA LYS A 319 -14.04 -5.98 -14.90
C LYS A 319 -13.03 -6.11 -13.76
N ALA A 320 -13.28 -5.53 -12.58
CA ALA A 320 -12.32 -5.42 -11.49
C ALA A 320 -11.83 -6.79 -10.97
N TYR A 321 -12.63 -7.84 -11.12
CA TYR A 321 -12.22 -9.20 -10.78
C TYR A 321 -10.98 -9.66 -11.57
N HIS A 322 -10.71 -9.10 -12.77
CA HIS A 322 -9.46 -9.38 -13.49
C HIS A 322 -8.23 -8.83 -12.75
N LEU A 323 -8.39 -7.85 -11.86
CA LEU A 323 -7.28 -7.24 -11.13
C LEU A 323 -7.06 -7.86 -9.75
N PHE A 324 -8.15 -8.14 -9.03
CA PHE A 324 -8.11 -8.55 -7.62
C PHE A 324 -9.33 -9.37 -7.16
#